data_AF-A0A813FR41-F1
#
_entry.id   AF-A0A813FR41-F1
#
_cell.length_a   1.000
_cell.length_b   1.000
_cell.length_c   1.000
_cell.angle_alpha   90.00
_cell.angle_beta   90.00
_cell.angle_gamma   90.00
#
_symmetry.space_group_name_H-M   'P 1'
#
loop_
_entity.id
_entity.type
_entity.pdbx_description
1 polymer ?
#
loop_
_entity_poly.entity_id
_entity_poly.type
_entity_poly.pdbx_seq_one_letter_code
_entity_poly.pdbx_strand_id
1 'polypeptide(L)'
;VQERKERLAEVNEFWQERYHAMEKDILKAEDRRKEKDSELDQLSKGRSNDLLRPPPGPSCLLFVDGQVFNLIAAVIIIANAIEMCISLQNPDYFGSDLLFWLDTFFLCFYLVELLLRAILHQKGLLIGPCTHVWWHWLDLIIIVSGLVDLWMMAFGNHDGPSVLGYLRLLRLVRLARLLKLVRVFLNEDLSWAEGNKFQMFIMVVIFFNAILIGFETDFQSDSQSDCFYWVEQGLLTIFFFELLVRLRHYGCKFFYIHDDWAFNWLDFIIVASGVIDLWILSIVSFVAGLFGVEIPWVNRMWQITVTIRLARLLRVLRLVRLVREIPALYTLVTGILQAMQGISWVFVLALITLYSCALLFTRLIGHRLLLPDS
;
A
#
# COMPACT_ATOMS: atom_id res chain seq x y z
N VAL A 1 0.00 43.68 52.94
CA VAL A 1 -1.36 43.21 52.53
C VAL A 1 -1.84 43.95 51.29
N GLN A 2 -1.75 45.28 51.25
CA GLN A 2 -2.13 46.11 50.10
C GLN A 2 -1.37 45.73 48.81
N GLU A 3 -0.04 45.65 48.88
CA GLU A 3 0.82 45.26 47.76
C GLU A 3 0.54 43.85 47.20
N ARG A 4 0.09 42.92 48.06
CA ARG A 4 -0.35 41.59 47.62
C ARG A 4 -1.68 41.65 46.87
N LYS A 5 -2.60 42.54 47.27
CA LYS A 5 -3.88 42.74 46.58
C LYS A 5 -3.67 43.40 45.22
N GLU A 6 -2.76 44.37 45.13
CA GLU A 6 -2.39 45.02 43.86
C GLU A 6 -1.76 44.03 42.90
N ARG A 7 -0.77 43.23 43.33
CA ARG A 7 -0.20 42.17 42.48
C ARG A 7 -1.22 41.13 42.04
N LEU A 8 -2.17 40.77 42.90
CA LEU A 8 -3.26 39.85 42.55
C LEU A 8 -4.21 40.45 41.51
N ALA A 9 -4.51 41.74 41.61
CA ALA A 9 -5.33 42.44 40.64
C ALA A 9 -4.65 42.51 39.27
N GLU A 10 -3.35 42.84 39.25
CA GLU A 10 -2.53 42.95 38.03
C GLU A 10 -2.38 41.59 37.32
N VAL A 11 -2.15 40.51 38.08
CA VAL A 11 -2.12 39.14 37.55
C VAL A 11 -3.49 38.73 37.00
N ASN A 12 -4.58 39.06 37.70
CA ASN A 12 -5.92 38.72 37.24
C ASN A 12 -6.28 39.46 35.95
N GLU A 13 -5.93 40.74 35.83
CA GLU A 13 -6.13 41.54 34.63
C GLU A 13 -5.34 40.97 33.43
N PHE A 14 -4.06 40.63 33.64
CA PHE A 14 -3.24 39.97 32.62
C PHE A 14 -3.84 38.64 32.12
N TRP A 15 -4.35 37.81 33.03
CA TRP A 15 -5.02 36.56 32.66
C TRP A 15 -6.33 36.78 31.91
N GLN A 16 -7.11 37.80 32.29
CA GLN A 16 -8.36 38.16 31.60
C GLN A 16 -8.09 38.66 30.17
N GLU A 17 -7.06 39.48 29.96
CA GLU A 17 -6.66 39.91 28.62
C GLU A 17 -6.25 38.75 27.73
N ARG A 18 -5.41 37.83 28.25
CA ARG A 18 -5.02 36.62 27.49
C ARG A 18 -6.19 35.70 27.21
N TYR A 19 -7.10 35.54 28.18
CA TYR A 19 -8.30 34.73 28.01
C TYR A 19 -9.15 35.28 26.86
N HIS A 20 -9.44 36.58 26.84
CA HIS A 20 -10.22 37.20 25.76
C HIS A 20 -9.51 37.20 24.41
N ALA A 21 -8.19 37.38 24.37
CA ALA A 21 -7.42 37.26 23.14
C ALA A 21 -7.51 35.83 22.57
N MET A 22 -7.37 34.82 23.43
CA MET A 22 -7.45 33.41 23.05
C MET A 22 -8.87 33.00 22.64
N GLU A 23 -9.89 33.47 23.35
CA GLU A 23 -11.31 33.28 23.00
C GLU A 23 -11.65 33.88 21.64
N LYS A 24 -11.14 35.08 21.34
CA LYS A 24 -11.30 35.72 20.03
C LYS A 24 -10.62 34.92 18.92
N ASP A 25 -9.46 34.34 19.19
CA ASP A 25 -8.75 33.50 18.22
C ASP A 25 -9.45 32.15 17.99
N ILE A 26 -10.05 31.57 19.04
CA ILE A 26 -10.90 30.38 18.94
C ILE A 26 -12.13 30.68 18.08
N LEU A 27 -12.85 31.76 18.35
CA LEU A 27 -14.02 32.18 17.57
C LEU A 27 -13.68 32.38 16.09
N LYS A 28 -12.58 33.08 15.80
CA LYS A 28 -12.08 33.23 14.42
C LYS A 28 -11.72 31.90 13.78
N ALA A 29 -11.18 30.96 14.53
CA ALA A 29 -10.86 29.62 14.03
C ALA A 29 -12.12 28.82 13.75
N GLU A 30 -13.14 28.91 14.59
CA GLU A 30 -14.45 28.29 14.39
C GLU A 30 -15.18 28.84 13.17
N ASP A 31 -15.18 30.16 12.97
CA ASP A 31 -15.81 30.78 11.79
C ASP A 31 -15.12 30.33 10.50
N ARG A 32 -13.78 30.33 10.44
CA ARG A 32 -13.03 29.78 9.30
C ARG A 32 -13.33 28.31 9.06
N ARG A 33 -13.55 27.54 10.13
CA ARG A 33 -13.91 26.12 10.02
C ARG A 33 -15.29 25.95 9.41
N LYS A 34 -16.30 26.70 9.90
CA LYS A 34 -17.67 26.70 9.35
C LYS A 34 -17.71 27.14 7.89
N GLU A 35 -16.93 28.13 7.51
CA GLU A 35 -16.82 28.59 6.12
C GLU A 35 -16.28 27.49 5.23
N LYS A 36 -15.16 26.86 5.62
CA LYS A 36 -14.59 25.73 4.89
C LYS A 36 -15.51 24.51 4.84
N ASP A 37 -16.22 24.21 5.92
CA ASP A 37 -17.19 23.11 5.97
C ASP A 37 -18.34 23.38 4.99
N SER A 38 -18.79 24.64 4.90
CA SER A 38 -19.84 25.06 3.95
C SER A 38 -19.37 24.98 2.50
N GLU A 39 -18.13 25.41 2.21
CA GLU A 39 -17.51 25.22 0.88
C GLU A 39 -17.38 23.73 0.52
N LEU A 40 -16.97 22.90 1.48
CA LEU A 40 -16.87 21.45 1.31
C LEU A 40 -18.23 20.82 1.01
N ASP A 41 -19.28 21.24 1.70
CA ASP A 41 -20.64 20.79 1.45
C ASP A 41 -21.15 21.21 0.07
N GLN A 42 -20.82 22.41 -0.39
CA GLN A 42 -21.16 22.86 -1.75
C GLN A 42 -20.42 22.06 -2.82
N LEU A 43 -19.11 21.84 -2.63
CA LEU A 43 -18.30 21.00 -3.52
C LEU A 43 -18.77 19.54 -3.51
N SER A 44 -19.15 19.01 -2.34
CA SER A 44 -19.70 17.67 -2.17
C SER A 44 -21.06 17.51 -2.86
N LYS A 45 -21.95 18.51 -2.76
CA LYS A 45 -23.24 18.54 -3.46
C LYS A 45 -23.07 18.65 -4.98
N GLY A 46 -22.17 19.51 -5.45
CA GLY A 46 -21.84 19.63 -6.87
C GLY A 46 -21.30 18.31 -7.43
N ARG A 47 -20.33 17.70 -6.71
CA ARG A 47 -19.74 16.41 -7.07
C ARG A 47 -20.75 15.26 -7.00
N SER A 48 -21.62 15.23 -5.99
CA SER A 48 -22.70 14.24 -5.88
C SER A 48 -23.67 14.35 -7.06
N ASN A 49 -24.05 15.56 -7.45
CA ASN A 49 -24.94 15.77 -8.59
C ASN A 49 -24.33 15.35 -9.94
N ASP A 50 -23.00 15.36 -10.07
CA ASP A 50 -22.31 14.83 -11.25
C ASP A 50 -22.11 13.30 -11.18
N LEU A 51 -21.91 12.74 -9.99
CA LEU A 51 -21.85 11.28 -9.74
C LEU A 51 -23.21 10.59 -9.91
N LEU A 52 -24.32 11.29 -9.62
CA LEU A 52 -25.68 10.73 -9.67
C LEU A 52 -26.34 10.81 -11.05
N ARG A 53 -25.71 11.44 -12.03
CA ARG A 53 -26.25 11.44 -13.40
C ARG A 53 -26.08 10.04 -13.97
N PRO A 54 -27.17 9.34 -14.32
CA PRO A 54 -27.03 8.05 -14.98
C PRO A 54 -26.26 8.26 -16.30
N PRO A 55 -25.47 7.26 -16.71
CA PRO A 55 -24.73 7.35 -17.97
C PRO A 55 -25.69 7.67 -19.14
N PRO A 56 -25.22 8.43 -20.15
CA PRO A 56 -26.08 8.98 -21.21
C PRO A 56 -26.69 7.91 -22.14
N GLY A 57 -26.24 6.66 -22.04
CA GLY A 57 -26.71 5.55 -22.85
C GLY A 57 -28.10 5.03 -22.48
N PRO A 58 -28.60 4.02 -23.22
CA PRO A 58 -29.94 3.47 -23.02
C PRO A 58 -30.06 2.75 -21.68
N SER A 59 -31.18 2.92 -20.98
CA SER A 59 -31.41 2.37 -19.64
C SER A 59 -31.35 0.84 -19.57
N CYS A 60 -31.53 0.13 -20.69
CA CYS A 60 -31.40 -1.32 -20.76
C CYS A 60 -29.95 -1.81 -20.57
N LEU A 61 -28.95 -0.94 -20.76
CA LEU A 61 -27.53 -1.26 -20.60
C LEU A 61 -26.95 -0.87 -19.23
N LEU A 62 -27.78 -0.36 -18.32
CA LEU A 62 -27.33 0.06 -16.98
C LEU A 62 -26.72 -1.11 -16.18
N PHE A 63 -27.06 -2.36 -16.52
CA PHE A 63 -26.49 -3.55 -15.87
C PHE A 63 -24.98 -3.71 -16.11
N VAL A 64 -24.42 -3.08 -17.15
CA VAL A 64 -22.99 -3.15 -17.50
C VAL A 64 -22.11 -2.51 -16.44
N ASP A 65 -22.61 -1.47 -15.76
CA ASP A 65 -21.95 -0.88 -14.59
C ASP A 65 -22.35 -1.57 -13.27
N GLY A 66 -23.23 -2.58 -13.34
CA GLY A 66 -23.67 -3.35 -12.19
C GLY A 66 -22.61 -4.31 -11.64
N GLN A 67 -22.70 -4.60 -10.34
CA GLN A 67 -21.79 -5.50 -9.63
C GLN A 67 -21.73 -6.91 -10.24
N VAL A 68 -22.86 -7.45 -10.70
CA VAL A 68 -22.93 -8.80 -11.29
C VAL A 68 -22.09 -8.89 -12.56
N PHE A 69 -22.19 -7.89 -13.44
CA PHE A 69 -21.41 -7.87 -14.67
C PHE A 69 -19.91 -7.70 -14.39
N ASN A 70 -19.55 -6.81 -13.46
CA ASN A 70 -18.16 -6.65 -13.03
C ASN A 70 -17.58 -7.92 -12.38
N LEU A 71 -18.39 -8.66 -11.61
CA LEU A 71 -17.99 -9.95 -11.03
C LEU A 71 -17.73 -11.00 -12.11
N ILE A 72 -18.63 -11.10 -13.10
CA ILE A 72 -18.44 -12.00 -14.25
C ILE A 72 -17.16 -11.65 -15.01
N ALA A 73 -16.93 -10.36 -15.28
CA ALA A 73 -15.71 -9.90 -15.92
C ALA A 73 -14.47 -10.26 -15.10
N ALA A 74 -14.51 -10.09 -13.77
CA ALA A 74 -13.40 -10.46 -12.87
C ALA A 74 -13.10 -11.96 -12.92
N VAL A 75 -14.12 -12.82 -12.89
CA VAL A 75 -13.96 -14.28 -13.01
C VAL A 75 -13.30 -14.65 -14.35
N ILE A 76 -13.70 -14.00 -15.44
CA ILE A 76 -13.13 -14.24 -16.77
C ILE A 76 -11.66 -13.78 -16.84
N ILE A 77 -11.33 -12.64 -16.24
CA ILE A 77 -9.93 -12.18 -16.13
C ILE A 77 -9.08 -13.18 -15.34
N ILE A 78 -9.59 -13.71 -14.22
CA ILE A 78 -8.90 -14.73 -13.43
C ILE A 78 -8.73 -16.02 -14.23
N ALA A 79 -9.76 -16.49 -14.92
CA ALA A 79 -9.68 -17.68 -15.77
C ALA A 79 -8.64 -17.51 -16.89
N ASN A 80 -8.60 -16.33 -17.54
CA ASN A 80 -7.57 -16.04 -18.54
C ASN A 80 -6.15 -15.97 -17.94
N ALA A 81 -6.01 -15.50 -16.70
CA ALA A 81 -4.72 -15.51 -16.01
C ALA A 81 -4.23 -16.92 -15.69
N ILE A 82 -5.13 -17.81 -15.27
CA ILE A 82 -4.83 -19.22 -14.99
C ILE A 82 -4.40 -19.92 -16.29
N GLU A 83 -5.13 -19.70 -17.38
CA GLU A 83 -4.77 -20.19 -18.70
C GLU A 83 -3.34 -19.75 -19.08
N MET A 84 -3.03 -18.45 -18.91
CA MET A 84 -1.69 -17.93 -19.15
C MET A 84 -0.62 -18.61 -18.29
N CYS A 85 -0.88 -18.86 -17.00
CA CYS A 85 0.05 -19.60 -16.14
C CYS A 85 0.29 -21.03 -16.62
N ILE A 86 -0.78 -21.75 -17.01
CA ILE A 86 -0.67 -23.12 -17.51
C ILE A 86 0.13 -23.16 -18.82
N SER A 87 -0.11 -22.20 -19.72
CA SER A 87 0.62 -22.07 -20.98
C SER A 87 2.12 -21.85 -20.78
N LEU A 88 2.55 -21.30 -19.64
CA LEU A 88 3.95 -21.05 -19.33
C LEU A 88 4.64 -22.24 -18.68
N GLN A 89 3.90 -22.98 -17.85
CA GLN A 89 4.45 -24.15 -17.18
C GLN A 89 4.61 -25.35 -18.11
N ASN A 90 3.74 -25.47 -19.13
CA ASN A 90 3.78 -26.57 -20.09
C ASN A 90 3.95 -26.01 -21.52
N PRO A 91 5.18 -25.90 -22.04
CA PRO A 91 5.44 -25.42 -23.39
C PRO A 91 4.74 -26.27 -24.47
N ASP A 92 4.51 -27.56 -24.20
CA ASP A 92 3.84 -28.47 -25.15
C ASP A 92 2.34 -28.16 -25.33
N TYR A 93 1.72 -27.44 -24.39
CA TYR A 93 0.35 -26.95 -24.52
C TYR A 93 0.24 -25.70 -25.42
N PHE A 94 1.37 -25.06 -25.71
CA PHE A 94 1.45 -23.85 -26.51
C PHE A 94 1.06 -24.13 -27.97
N GLY A 95 -0.09 -23.61 -28.40
CA GLY A 95 -0.63 -23.83 -29.75
C GLY A 95 -1.61 -25.00 -29.86
N SER A 96 -2.07 -25.58 -28.74
CA SER A 96 -3.20 -26.51 -28.77
C SER A 96 -4.47 -25.83 -29.27
N ASP A 97 -5.31 -26.57 -30.01
CA ASP A 97 -6.59 -26.06 -30.52
C ASP A 97 -7.48 -25.50 -29.40
N LEU A 98 -7.45 -26.13 -28.23
CA LEU A 98 -8.19 -25.70 -27.06
C LEU A 98 -7.75 -24.33 -26.56
N LEU A 99 -6.44 -24.07 -26.51
CA LEU A 99 -5.88 -22.78 -26.07
C LEU A 99 -6.26 -21.67 -27.05
N PHE A 100 -6.22 -21.94 -28.35
CA PHE A 100 -6.67 -21.01 -29.39
C PHE A 100 -8.15 -20.63 -29.23
N TRP A 101 -9.02 -21.60 -29.00
CA TRP A 101 -10.46 -21.33 -28.78
C TRP A 101 -10.72 -20.56 -27.50
N LEU A 102 -9.99 -20.86 -26.41
CA LEU A 102 -10.10 -20.11 -25.16
C LEU A 102 -9.63 -18.66 -25.31
N ASP A 103 -8.48 -18.43 -25.94
CA ASP A 103 -7.96 -17.09 -26.23
C ASP A 103 -8.95 -16.27 -27.07
N THR A 104 -9.53 -16.90 -28.09
CA THR A 104 -10.54 -16.28 -28.95
C THR A 104 -11.81 -15.95 -28.16
N PHE A 105 -12.26 -16.85 -27.28
CA PHE A 105 -13.39 -16.62 -26.39
C PHE A 105 -13.15 -15.43 -25.45
N PHE A 106 -11.99 -15.37 -24.80
CA PHE A 106 -11.64 -14.26 -23.91
C PHE A 106 -11.58 -12.91 -24.67
N LEU A 107 -10.96 -12.91 -25.86
CA LEU A 107 -10.90 -11.72 -26.70
C LEU A 107 -12.30 -11.25 -27.13
N CYS A 108 -13.17 -12.18 -27.50
CA CYS A 108 -14.56 -11.90 -27.85
C CYS A 108 -15.32 -11.29 -26.67
N PHE A 109 -15.17 -11.87 -25.46
CA PHE A 109 -15.78 -11.31 -24.26
C PHE A 109 -15.31 -9.87 -24.00
N TYR A 110 -14.00 -9.59 -24.08
CA TYR A 110 -13.49 -8.23 -23.89
C TYR A 110 -13.98 -7.26 -24.96
N LEU A 111 -14.09 -7.71 -26.22
CA LEU A 111 -14.65 -6.91 -27.30
C LEU A 111 -16.11 -6.54 -26.99
N VAL A 112 -16.93 -7.52 -26.59
CA VAL A 112 -18.33 -7.30 -26.21
C VAL A 112 -18.41 -6.36 -25.01
N GLU A 113 -17.61 -6.58 -23.96
CA GLU A 113 -17.53 -5.69 -22.80
C GLU A 113 -17.22 -4.24 -23.23
N LEU A 114 -16.20 -4.03 -24.07
CA LEU A 114 -15.82 -2.69 -24.53
C LEU A 114 -16.93 -2.06 -25.36
N LEU A 115 -17.59 -2.81 -26.25
CA LEU A 115 -18.70 -2.31 -27.06
C LEU A 115 -19.88 -1.89 -26.20
N LEU A 116 -20.26 -2.72 -25.22
CA LEU A 116 -21.33 -2.40 -24.27
C LEU A 116 -21.01 -1.13 -23.47
N ARG A 117 -19.77 -1.00 -22.96
CA ARG A 117 -19.31 0.20 -22.26
C ARG A 117 -19.28 1.42 -23.19
N ALA A 118 -18.89 1.26 -24.45
CA ALA A 118 -18.87 2.32 -25.45
C ALA A 118 -20.27 2.84 -25.80
N ILE A 119 -21.26 1.95 -25.93
CA ILE A 119 -22.66 2.33 -26.17
C ILE A 119 -23.24 3.05 -24.95
N LEU A 120 -22.89 2.60 -23.74
CA LEU A 120 -23.39 3.18 -22.49
C LEU A 120 -22.79 4.58 -22.21
N HIS A 121 -21.48 4.75 -22.38
CA HIS A 121 -20.76 5.98 -22.02
C HIS A 121 -20.61 6.97 -23.20
N GLN A 122 -20.79 6.52 -24.44
CA GLN A 122 -20.74 7.33 -25.67
C GLN A 122 -19.50 8.24 -25.73
N LYS A 123 -19.68 9.57 -25.78
CA LYS A 123 -18.60 10.56 -25.85
C LYS A 123 -17.75 10.62 -24.56
N GLY A 124 -18.29 10.17 -23.43
CA GLY A 124 -17.57 10.08 -22.16
C GLY A 124 -16.57 8.93 -22.09
N LEU A 125 -16.54 8.04 -23.09
CA LEU A 125 -15.63 6.88 -23.12
C LEU A 125 -14.16 7.30 -23.28
N LEU A 126 -13.87 8.26 -24.16
CA LEU A 126 -12.50 8.68 -24.51
C LEU A 126 -12.17 10.11 -24.08
N ILE A 127 -13.17 10.93 -23.78
CA ILE A 127 -13.01 12.35 -23.47
C ILE A 127 -13.67 12.61 -22.11
N GLY A 128 -12.85 12.79 -21.08
CA GLY A 128 -13.27 12.93 -19.69
C GLY A 128 -12.08 13.09 -18.75
N PRO A 129 -12.30 13.02 -17.41
CA PRO A 129 -11.21 13.08 -16.44
C PRO A 129 -10.21 11.93 -16.66
N CYS A 130 -8.90 12.24 -16.58
CA CYS A 130 -7.83 11.27 -16.86
C CYS A 130 -7.95 9.96 -16.06
N THR A 131 -8.50 10.02 -14.84
CA THR A 131 -8.68 8.86 -13.96
C THR A 131 -9.66 7.82 -14.50
N HIS A 132 -10.73 8.25 -15.19
CA HIS A 132 -11.71 7.34 -15.80
C HIS A 132 -11.28 6.90 -17.19
N VAL A 133 -10.79 7.85 -17.98
CA VAL A 133 -10.41 7.64 -19.37
C VAL A 133 -9.27 6.63 -19.50
N TRP A 134 -8.30 6.65 -18.58
CA TRP A 134 -7.15 5.71 -18.58
C TRP A 134 -7.58 4.23 -18.63
N TRP A 135 -8.61 3.85 -17.87
CA TRP A 135 -9.09 2.48 -17.84
C TRP A 135 -9.71 2.03 -19.17
N HIS A 136 -10.40 2.94 -19.86
CA HIS A 136 -10.95 2.66 -21.19
C HIS A 136 -9.85 2.55 -22.26
N TRP A 137 -8.78 3.34 -22.16
CA TRP A 137 -7.60 3.18 -23.02
C TRP A 137 -6.89 1.85 -22.78
N LEU A 138 -6.78 1.41 -21.54
CA LEU A 138 -6.24 0.09 -21.21
C LEU A 138 -7.10 -1.02 -21.84
N ASP A 139 -8.43 -0.95 -21.71
CA ASP A 139 -9.36 -1.90 -22.35
C ASP A 139 -9.15 -1.95 -23.87
N LEU A 140 -9.04 -0.78 -24.51
CA LEU A 140 -8.81 -0.64 -25.95
C LEU A 140 -7.48 -1.25 -26.38
N ILE A 141 -6.38 -0.93 -25.68
CA ILE A 141 -5.04 -1.45 -25.99
C ILE A 141 -5.02 -2.98 -25.92
N ILE A 142 -5.64 -3.57 -24.91
CA ILE A 142 -5.72 -5.03 -24.74
C ILE A 142 -6.43 -5.69 -25.91
N ILE A 143 -7.56 -5.13 -26.36
CA ILE A 143 -8.35 -5.70 -27.45
C ILE A 143 -7.63 -5.52 -28.78
N VAL A 144 -7.07 -4.33 -29.04
CA VAL A 144 -6.30 -4.06 -30.25
C VAL A 144 -5.08 -4.97 -30.33
N SER A 145 -4.33 -5.16 -29.23
CA SER A 145 -3.18 -6.07 -29.22
C SER A 145 -3.59 -7.52 -29.48
N GLY A 146 -4.74 -7.96 -28.95
CA GLY A 146 -5.25 -9.32 -29.18
C GLY A 146 -5.73 -9.54 -30.60
N LEU A 147 -6.33 -8.53 -31.23
CA LEU A 147 -6.68 -8.57 -32.65
C LEU A 147 -5.42 -8.61 -33.52
N VAL A 148 -4.42 -7.76 -33.25
CA VAL A 148 -3.15 -7.78 -33.98
C VAL A 148 -2.48 -9.16 -33.88
N ASP A 149 -2.51 -9.79 -32.70
CA ASP A 149 -1.97 -11.14 -32.50
C ASP A 149 -2.68 -12.19 -33.38
N LEU A 150 -4.01 -12.19 -33.39
CA LEU A 150 -4.82 -13.08 -34.24
C LEU A 150 -4.54 -12.87 -35.74
N TRP A 151 -4.45 -11.60 -36.17
CA TRP A 151 -4.19 -11.26 -37.57
C TRP A 151 -2.76 -11.62 -37.98
N MET A 152 -1.77 -11.43 -37.11
CA MET A 152 -0.40 -11.86 -37.39
C MET A 152 -0.27 -13.37 -37.50
N MET A 153 -1.03 -14.16 -36.72
CA MET A 153 -1.07 -15.61 -36.88
C MET A 153 -1.74 -16.03 -38.20
N ALA A 154 -2.77 -15.29 -38.65
CA ALA A 154 -3.51 -15.62 -39.86
C ALA A 154 -2.82 -15.19 -41.17
N PHE A 155 -2.09 -14.06 -41.16
CA PHE A 155 -1.53 -13.43 -42.37
C PHE A 155 0.00 -13.31 -42.38
N GLY A 156 0.68 -13.66 -41.29
CA GLY A 156 2.14 -13.52 -41.20
C GLY A 156 2.86 -14.62 -41.99
N ASN A 157 3.70 -14.22 -42.96
CA ASN A 157 4.70 -15.14 -43.53
C ASN A 157 5.61 -15.63 -42.38
N HIS A 158 5.61 -16.95 -42.14
CA HIS A 158 6.16 -17.58 -40.94
C HIS A 158 7.70 -17.52 -40.78
N ASP A 159 8.42 -16.86 -41.68
CA ASP A 159 9.88 -17.06 -41.82
C ASP A 159 10.77 -15.92 -41.27
N GLY A 160 10.22 -14.98 -40.48
CA GLY A 160 10.97 -13.82 -39.97
C GLY A 160 11.36 -13.89 -38.48
N PRO A 161 12.66 -13.80 -38.09
CA PRO A 161 13.08 -13.76 -36.68
C PRO A 161 12.57 -12.52 -35.93
N SER A 162 12.24 -11.45 -36.65
CA SER A 162 11.62 -10.23 -36.11
C SER A 162 10.15 -10.43 -35.69
N VAL A 163 9.39 -11.27 -36.39
CA VAL A 163 7.96 -11.55 -36.08
C VAL A 163 7.83 -12.27 -34.72
N LEU A 164 8.75 -13.18 -34.41
CA LEU A 164 8.82 -13.87 -33.12
C LEU A 164 9.10 -12.93 -31.94
N GLY A 165 9.81 -11.81 -32.17
CA GLY A 165 10.00 -10.76 -31.18
C GLY A 165 8.70 -10.00 -30.88
N TYR A 166 7.96 -9.62 -31.91
CA TYR A 166 6.68 -8.91 -31.76
C TYR A 166 5.59 -9.78 -31.13
N LEU A 167 5.49 -11.06 -31.51
CA LEU A 167 4.57 -12.01 -30.88
C LEU A 167 4.83 -12.18 -29.38
N ARG A 168 6.10 -12.14 -28.94
CA ARG A 168 6.46 -12.16 -27.52
C ARG A 168 5.98 -10.90 -26.79
N LEU A 169 6.09 -9.72 -27.41
CA LEU A 169 5.63 -8.47 -26.81
C LEU A 169 4.10 -8.42 -26.66
N LEU A 170 3.36 -8.95 -27.64
CA LEU A 170 1.89 -9.00 -27.59
C LEU A 170 1.37 -9.89 -26.46
N ARG A 171 2.10 -10.95 -26.08
CA ARG A 171 1.77 -11.79 -24.91
C ARG A 171 1.77 -10.99 -23.61
N LEU A 172 2.60 -9.95 -23.47
CA LEU A 172 2.66 -9.15 -22.25
C LEU A 172 1.46 -8.24 -22.08
N VAL A 173 0.89 -7.78 -23.20
CA VAL A 173 -0.33 -6.98 -23.14
C VAL A 173 -1.49 -7.82 -22.58
N ARG A 174 -1.42 -9.15 -22.68
CA ARG A 174 -2.36 -10.05 -21.98
C ARG A 174 -2.21 -9.96 -20.46
N LEU A 175 -1.01 -9.76 -19.90
CA LEU A 175 -0.84 -9.52 -18.45
C LEU A 175 -1.47 -8.20 -18.00
N ALA A 176 -1.59 -7.21 -18.89
CA ALA A 176 -2.31 -5.97 -18.56
C ALA A 176 -3.80 -6.23 -18.23
N ARG A 177 -4.36 -7.39 -18.63
CA ARG A 177 -5.71 -7.83 -18.21
C ARG A 177 -5.78 -8.02 -16.69
N LEU A 178 -4.70 -8.45 -16.04
CA LEU A 178 -4.64 -8.55 -14.57
C LEU A 178 -4.80 -7.21 -13.88
N LEU A 179 -4.34 -6.11 -14.51
CA LEU A 179 -4.54 -4.77 -13.98
C LEU A 179 -6.02 -4.38 -13.94
N LYS A 180 -6.88 -5.03 -14.73
CA LYS A 180 -8.33 -4.85 -14.63
C LYS A 180 -8.89 -5.37 -13.31
N LEU A 181 -8.29 -6.38 -12.68
CA LEU A 181 -8.69 -6.82 -11.33
C LEU A 181 -8.48 -5.69 -10.31
N VAL A 182 -7.40 -4.91 -10.47
CA VAL A 182 -7.16 -3.73 -9.63
C VAL A 182 -8.28 -2.71 -9.84
N ARG A 183 -8.72 -2.46 -11.07
CA ARG A 183 -9.89 -1.58 -11.34
C ARG A 183 -11.15 -2.07 -10.62
N VAL A 184 -11.46 -3.36 -10.71
CA VAL A 184 -12.62 -3.95 -10.02
C VAL A 184 -12.50 -3.72 -8.53
N PHE A 185 -11.37 -4.09 -7.92
CA PHE A 185 -11.12 -3.88 -6.50
C PHE A 185 -11.21 -2.40 -6.08
N LEU A 186 -10.67 -1.48 -6.88
CA LEU A 186 -10.69 -0.05 -6.58
C LEU A 186 -12.09 0.57 -6.66
N ASN A 187 -13.03 -0.04 -7.37
CA ASN A 187 -14.39 0.48 -7.53
C ASN A 187 -15.39 -0.11 -6.52
N GLU A 188 -15.02 -1.16 -5.79
CA GLU A 188 -15.90 -1.79 -4.79
C GLU A 188 -15.89 -1.04 -3.44
N ASP A 189 -17.04 -1.09 -2.76
CA ASP A 189 -17.21 -0.48 -1.44
C ASP A 189 -16.64 -1.40 -0.34
N LEU A 190 -15.51 -1.01 0.22
CA LEU A 190 -14.75 -1.78 1.22
C LEU A 190 -15.13 -1.44 2.68
N SER A 191 -16.33 -0.91 2.91
CA SER A 191 -16.79 -0.47 4.24
C SER A 191 -16.86 -1.60 5.26
N TRP A 192 -17.06 -2.84 4.80
CA TRP A 192 -17.08 -4.04 5.64
C TRP A 192 -15.77 -4.25 6.43
N ALA A 193 -14.64 -3.72 5.94
CA ALA A 193 -13.35 -3.84 6.60
C ALA A 193 -13.22 -2.94 7.84
N GLU A 194 -14.11 -1.95 8.03
CA GLU A 194 -14.17 -1.17 9.28
C GLU A 194 -14.95 -1.90 10.38
N GLY A 195 -15.64 -3.00 10.05
CA GLY A 195 -16.42 -3.75 11.02
C GLY A 195 -15.56 -4.44 12.07
N ASN A 196 -16.02 -4.44 13.33
CA ASN A 196 -15.34 -5.12 14.45
C ASN A 196 -15.02 -6.60 14.15
N LYS A 197 -15.83 -7.27 13.32
CA LYS A 197 -15.59 -8.66 12.93
C LYS A 197 -14.28 -8.82 12.13
N PHE A 198 -14.02 -7.89 11.21
CA PHE A 198 -12.79 -7.90 10.41
C PHE A 198 -11.59 -7.53 11.28
N GLN A 199 -11.72 -6.50 12.13
CA GLN A 199 -10.66 -6.12 13.07
C GLN A 199 -10.30 -7.27 14.02
N MET A 200 -11.29 -7.97 14.58
CA MET A 200 -11.05 -9.15 15.41
C MET A 200 -10.35 -10.28 14.63
N PHE A 201 -10.74 -10.51 13.39
CA PHE A 201 -10.08 -11.50 12.53
C PHE A 201 -8.59 -11.15 12.32
N ILE A 202 -8.29 -9.90 11.98
CA ILE A 202 -6.91 -9.42 11.84
C ILE A 202 -6.13 -9.59 13.16
N MET A 203 -6.74 -9.26 14.30
CA MET A 203 -6.11 -9.39 15.62
C MET A 203 -5.71 -10.85 15.92
N VAL A 204 -6.59 -11.81 15.59
CA VAL A 204 -6.28 -13.25 15.70
C VAL A 204 -5.12 -13.64 14.75
N VAL A 205 -5.11 -13.13 13.53
CA VAL A 205 -4.04 -13.40 12.55
C VAL A 205 -2.69 -12.84 13.02
N ILE A 206 -2.66 -11.63 13.58
CA ILE A 206 -1.44 -11.03 14.16
C ILE A 206 -0.93 -11.87 15.33
N PHE A 207 -1.82 -12.30 16.22
CA PHE A 207 -1.47 -13.14 17.36
C PHE A 207 -0.91 -14.50 16.92
N PHE A 208 -1.56 -15.15 15.95
CA PHE A 208 -1.07 -16.40 15.37
C PHE A 208 0.30 -16.21 14.71
N ASN A 209 0.51 -15.10 13.98
CA ASN A 209 1.80 -14.76 13.40
C ASN A 209 2.89 -14.61 14.47
N ALA A 210 2.58 -13.96 15.59
CA ALA A 210 3.54 -13.79 16.68
C ALA A 210 4.03 -15.13 17.24
N ILE A 211 3.11 -16.09 17.41
CA ILE A 211 3.43 -17.46 17.84
C ILE A 211 4.33 -18.13 16.80
N LEU A 212 3.99 -18.03 15.52
CA LEU A 212 4.75 -18.65 14.44
C LEU A 212 6.19 -18.15 14.36
N ILE A 213 6.44 -16.85 14.57
CA ILE A 213 7.81 -16.30 14.61
C ILE A 213 8.62 -16.93 15.76
N GLY A 214 7.97 -17.15 16.92
CA GLY A 214 8.60 -17.86 18.04
C GLY A 214 8.97 -19.30 17.68
N PHE A 215 8.02 -20.04 17.10
CA PHE A 215 8.26 -21.40 16.64
C PHE A 215 9.33 -21.49 15.54
N GLU A 216 9.34 -20.56 14.58
CA GLU A 216 10.36 -20.49 13.51
C GLU A 216 11.77 -20.33 14.10
N THR A 217 11.90 -19.60 15.22
CA THR A 217 13.18 -19.37 15.88
C THR A 217 13.73 -20.64 16.55
N ASP A 218 12.86 -21.42 17.19
CA ASP A 218 13.25 -22.63 17.93
C ASP A 218 13.48 -23.84 17.00
N PHE A 219 12.73 -23.92 15.89
CA PHE A 219 12.71 -25.07 14.97
C PHE A 219 13.43 -24.78 13.64
N GLN A 220 14.53 -24.02 13.69
CA GLN A 220 15.36 -23.70 12.52
C GLN A 220 16.12 -24.94 11.98
N SER A 221 15.41 -26.00 11.61
CA SER A 221 15.94 -27.21 11.01
C SER A 221 15.48 -27.30 9.55
N ASP A 222 16.42 -27.57 8.65
CA ASP A 222 16.29 -27.43 7.19
C ASP A 222 15.07 -28.13 6.55
N SER A 223 14.51 -29.16 7.19
CA SER A 223 13.42 -29.98 6.64
C SER A 223 12.00 -29.44 6.91
N GLN A 224 11.79 -28.49 7.82
CA GLN A 224 10.46 -27.92 8.12
C GLN A 224 10.19 -26.58 7.43
N SER A 225 11.16 -26.09 6.67
CA SER A 225 11.21 -24.77 6.02
C SER A 225 10.06 -24.52 5.02
N ASP A 226 9.59 -25.55 4.32
CA ASP A 226 8.55 -25.37 3.28
C ASP A 226 7.18 -24.97 3.85
N CYS A 227 6.76 -25.54 4.99
CA CYS A 227 5.47 -25.21 5.59
C CYS A 227 5.46 -23.76 6.09
N PHE A 228 6.53 -23.34 6.78
CA PHE A 228 6.69 -21.97 7.25
C PHE A 228 6.70 -20.97 6.10
N TYR A 229 7.34 -21.31 4.97
CA TYR A 229 7.30 -20.48 3.76
C TYR A 229 5.86 -20.23 3.28
N TRP A 230 5.06 -21.28 3.09
CA TRP A 230 3.68 -21.13 2.62
C TRP A 230 2.79 -20.37 3.60
N VAL A 231 2.99 -20.61 4.91
CA VAL A 231 2.29 -19.89 5.96
C VAL A 231 2.68 -18.40 5.95
N GLU A 232 3.96 -18.07 5.77
CA GLU A 232 4.44 -16.69 5.65
C GLU A 232 3.84 -16.00 4.42
N GLN A 233 3.74 -16.69 3.28
CA GLN A 233 3.06 -16.16 2.08
C GLN A 233 1.58 -15.86 2.36
N GLY A 234 0.88 -16.77 3.04
CA GLY A 234 -0.53 -16.57 3.41
C GLY A 234 -0.70 -15.36 4.34
N LEU A 235 0.14 -15.24 5.36
CA LEU A 235 0.10 -14.12 6.30
C LEU A 235 0.44 -12.79 5.64
N LEU A 236 1.46 -12.75 4.78
CA LEU A 236 1.78 -11.55 4.01
C LEU A 236 0.60 -11.15 3.10
N THR A 237 -0.07 -12.12 2.47
CA THR A 237 -1.24 -11.86 1.62
C THR A 237 -2.36 -11.20 2.42
N ILE A 238 -2.65 -11.69 3.62
CA ILE A 238 -3.69 -11.11 4.49
C ILE A 238 -3.33 -9.67 4.88
N PHE A 239 -2.10 -9.41 5.31
CA PHE A 239 -1.68 -8.05 5.69
C PHE A 239 -1.58 -7.10 4.50
N PHE A 240 -1.18 -7.59 3.34
CA PHE A 240 -1.20 -6.81 2.10
C PHE A 240 -2.63 -6.40 1.75
N PHE A 241 -3.57 -7.35 1.80
CA PHE A 241 -4.97 -7.08 1.54
C PHE A 241 -5.57 -6.08 2.54
N GLU A 242 -5.29 -6.27 3.83
CA GLU A 242 -5.70 -5.35 4.89
C GLU A 242 -5.20 -3.91 4.64
N LEU A 243 -3.89 -3.75 4.37
CA LEU A 243 -3.29 -2.46 4.08
C LEU A 243 -3.91 -1.82 2.83
N LEU A 244 -4.12 -2.62 1.78
CA LEU A 244 -4.72 -2.15 0.53
C LEU A 244 -6.13 -1.61 0.76
N VAL A 245 -6.94 -2.30 1.57
CA VAL A 245 -8.27 -1.84 1.95
C VAL A 245 -8.22 -0.54 2.74
N ARG A 246 -7.35 -0.45 3.77
CA ARG A 246 -7.18 0.79 4.58
C ARG A 246 -6.72 1.96 3.71
N LEU A 247 -5.75 1.74 2.82
CA LEU A 247 -5.24 2.76 1.91
C LEU A 247 -6.32 3.22 0.94
N ARG A 248 -7.18 2.32 0.47
CA ARG A 248 -8.30 2.66 -0.42
C ARG A 248 -9.39 3.47 0.29
N HIS A 249 -9.65 3.16 1.56
CA HIS A 249 -10.64 3.86 2.38
C HIS A 249 -10.16 5.27 2.74
N TYR A 250 -8.99 5.40 3.37
CA TYR A 250 -8.47 6.69 3.86
C TYR A 250 -7.72 7.50 2.79
N GLY A 251 -7.29 6.88 1.69
CA GLY A 251 -6.49 7.52 0.64
C GLY A 251 -5.18 8.08 1.19
N CYS A 252 -4.74 9.22 0.65
CA CYS A 252 -3.54 9.90 1.15
C CYS A 252 -3.68 10.42 2.59
N LYS A 253 -4.90 10.54 3.14
CA LYS A 253 -5.10 10.93 4.54
C LYS A 253 -4.61 9.85 5.51
N PHE A 254 -4.49 8.60 5.06
CA PHE A 254 -3.95 7.48 5.84
C PHE A 254 -2.63 7.81 6.54
N PHE A 255 -1.75 8.57 5.87
CA PHE A 255 -0.41 8.89 6.36
C PHE A 255 -0.33 10.11 7.31
N TYR A 256 -1.38 10.93 7.38
CA TYR A 256 -1.36 12.21 8.11
C TYR A 256 -2.47 12.32 9.18
N ILE A 257 -3.19 11.23 9.47
CA ILE A 257 -4.16 11.20 10.57
C ILE A 257 -3.42 11.37 11.91
N HIS A 258 -3.86 12.38 12.68
CA HIS A 258 -3.09 13.03 13.73
C HIS A 258 -2.69 12.16 14.93
N ASP A 259 -3.41 11.06 15.22
CA ASP A 259 -3.17 10.27 16.43
C ASP A 259 -2.26 9.04 16.21
N ASP A 260 -2.13 8.54 14.98
CA ASP A 260 -1.48 7.23 14.69
C ASP A 260 -0.56 7.23 13.46
N TRP A 261 -0.19 8.41 12.94
CA TRP A 261 0.57 8.53 11.68
C TRP A 261 1.83 7.65 11.62
N ALA A 262 2.58 7.55 12.71
CA ALA A 262 3.80 6.75 12.80
C ALA A 262 3.51 5.24 12.68
N PHE A 263 2.41 4.76 13.27
CA PHE A 263 2.01 3.36 13.18
C PHE A 263 1.48 3.01 11.80
N ASN A 264 0.79 3.93 11.13
CA ASN A 264 0.32 3.74 9.75
C ASN A 264 1.52 3.66 8.77
N TRP A 265 2.55 4.49 8.97
CA TRP A 265 3.80 4.40 8.23
C TRP A 265 4.56 3.10 8.50
N LEU A 266 4.62 2.66 9.76
CA LEU A 266 5.21 1.39 10.14
C LEU A 266 4.46 0.22 9.48
N ASP A 267 3.13 0.23 9.48
CA ASP A 267 2.28 -0.77 8.83
C ASP A 267 2.63 -0.86 7.33
N PHE A 268 2.65 0.29 6.65
CA PHE A 268 3.02 0.42 5.25
C PHE A 268 4.42 -0.13 4.96
N ILE A 269 5.44 0.27 5.74
CA ILE A 269 6.83 -0.16 5.54
C ILE A 269 6.97 -1.67 5.72
N ILE A 270 6.34 -2.25 6.75
CA ILE A 270 6.42 -3.69 7.02
C ILE A 270 5.84 -4.49 5.86
N VAL A 271 4.62 -4.16 5.41
CA VAL A 271 3.98 -4.88 4.31
C VAL A 271 4.73 -4.64 2.99
N ALA A 272 5.11 -3.41 2.70
CA ALA A 272 5.86 -3.09 1.49
C ALA A 272 7.19 -3.84 1.44
N SER A 273 7.93 -3.91 2.54
CA SER A 273 9.20 -4.66 2.61
C SER A 273 9.00 -6.16 2.34
N GLY A 274 7.92 -6.75 2.87
CA GLY A 274 7.58 -8.16 2.61
C GLY A 274 7.17 -8.41 1.17
N VAL A 275 6.35 -7.54 0.58
CA VAL A 275 5.94 -7.63 -0.84
C VAL A 275 7.14 -7.49 -1.78
N ILE A 276 8.05 -6.55 -1.48
CA ILE A 276 9.28 -6.36 -2.26
C ILE A 276 10.14 -7.62 -2.22
N ASP A 277 10.39 -8.19 -1.04
CA ASP A 277 11.24 -9.37 -0.87
C ASP A 277 10.63 -10.63 -1.52
N LEU A 278 9.35 -10.91 -1.24
CA LEU A 278 8.75 -12.19 -1.60
C LEU A 278 8.08 -12.19 -2.98
N TRP A 279 7.46 -11.08 -3.39
CA TRP A 279 6.60 -11.05 -4.58
C TRP A 279 7.25 -10.30 -5.73
N ILE A 280 7.80 -9.11 -5.50
CA ILE A 280 8.34 -8.29 -6.60
C ILE A 280 9.51 -8.99 -7.28
N LEU A 281 10.42 -9.61 -6.52
CA LEU A 281 11.54 -10.36 -7.11
C LEU A 281 11.06 -11.53 -7.98
N SER A 282 10.05 -12.27 -7.49
CA SER A 282 9.42 -13.37 -8.22
C SER A 282 8.72 -12.90 -9.49
N ILE A 283 7.96 -11.79 -9.42
CA ILE A 283 7.27 -11.19 -10.56
C ILE A 283 8.28 -10.67 -11.59
N VAL A 284 9.32 -9.96 -11.16
CA VAL A 284 10.35 -9.41 -12.05
C VAL A 284 11.12 -10.52 -12.74
N SER A 285 11.48 -11.58 -12.03
CA SER A 285 12.11 -12.78 -12.59
C SER A 285 11.22 -13.46 -13.63
N PHE A 286 9.95 -13.67 -13.28
CA PHE A 286 8.95 -14.26 -14.17
C PHE A 286 8.75 -13.42 -15.45
N VAL A 287 8.62 -12.10 -15.28
CA VAL A 287 8.47 -11.16 -16.39
C VAL A 287 9.74 -11.14 -17.25
N ALA A 288 10.94 -11.09 -16.66
CA ALA A 288 12.20 -11.15 -17.40
C ALA A 288 12.35 -12.46 -18.21
N GLY A 289 11.94 -13.59 -17.61
CA GLY A 289 11.86 -14.89 -18.28
C GLY A 289 10.91 -14.87 -19.48
N LEU A 290 9.75 -14.22 -19.37
CA LEU A 290 8.81 -14.02 -20.47
C LEU A 290 9.42 -13.23 -21.64
N PHE A 291 10.26 -12.24 -21.34
CA PHE A 291 10.93 -11.44 -22.37
C PHE A 291 12.09 -12.18 -23.06
N GLY A 292 12.62 -13.26 -22.47
CA GLY A 292 13.89 -13.85 -22.89
C GLY A 292 15.04 -12.84 -22.82
N VAL A 293 14.88 -11.80 -22.00
CA VAL A 293 15.87 -10.75 -21.78
C VAL A 293 16.52 -11.06 -20.44
N GLU A 294 17.80 -11.40 -20.47
CA GLU A 294 18.60 -11.44 -19.26
C GLU A 294 18.78 -10.01 -18.79
N ILE A 295 18.08 -9.66 -17.72
CA ILE A 295 18.17 -8.33 -17.13
C ILE A 295 19.36 -8.32 -16.16
N PRO A 296 20.49 -7.66 -16.47
CA PRO A 296 21.70 -7.77 -15.65
C PRO A 296 21.53 -7.19 -14.24
N TRP A 297 20.65 -6.20 -14.09
CA TRP A 297 20.32 -5.64 -12.79
C TRP A 297 19.48 -6.58 -11.93
N VAL A 298 18.74 -7.53 -12.49
CA VAL A 298 18.01 -8.56 -11.71
C VAL A 298 19.00 -9.53 -11.07
N ASN A 299 19.99 -9.99 -11.83
CA ASN A 299 21.06 -10.85 -11.30
C ASN A 299 21.92 -10.10 -10.26
N ARG A 300 22.15 -8.79 -10.44
CA ARG A 300 22.79 -7.94 -9.43
C ARG A 300 21.90 -7.72 -8.20
N MET A 301 20.58 -7.58 -8.39
CA MET A 301 19.60 -7.50 -7.30
C MET A 301 19.59 -8.78 -6.48
N TRP A 302 19.79 -9.94 -7.12
CA TRP A 302 19.93 -11.24 -6.46
C TRP A 302 21.17 -11.31 -5.54
N GLN A 303 22.25 -10.59 -5.89
CA GLN A 303 23.42 -10.43 -4.99
C GLN A 303 23.11 -9.49 -3.82
N ILE A 304 22.27 -8.47 -4.03
CA ILE A 304 21.72 -7.58 -2.98
C ILE A 304 20.72 -8.34 -2.08
N THR A 305 20.25 -9.53 -2.45
CA THR A 305 19.42 -10.37 -1.56
C THR A 305 20.13 -10.68 -0.24
N VAL A 306 21.47 -10.62 -0.16
CA VAL A 306 22.20 -10.69 1.13
C VAL A 306 21.86 -9.53 2.06
N THR A 307 21.66 -8.31 1.55
CA THR A 307 21.23 -7.15 2.33
C THR A 307 19.72 -7.15 2.58
N ILE A 308 18.91 -7.66 1.66
CA ILE A 308 17.47 -7.87 1.87
C ILE A 308 17.20 -8.97 2.92
N ARG A 309 18.14 -9.92 3.15
CA ARG A 309 18.06 -10.86 4.29
C ARG A 309 17.95 -10.13 5.64
N LEU A 310 18.53 -8.95 5.80
CA LEU A 310 18.37 -8.15 7.03
C LEU A 310 17.00 -7.49 7.10
N ALA A 311 16.39 -7.14 5.96
CA ALA A 311 15.01 -6.65 5.91
C ALA A 311 14.00 -7.72 6.38
N ARG A 312 14.36 -9.01 6.34
CA ARG A 312 13.56 -10.08 6.98
C ARG A 312 13.45 -9.90 8.49
N LEU A 313 14.37 -9.19 9.15
CA LEU A 313 14.21 -8.84 10.57
C LEU A 313 13.13 -7.79 10.79
N LEU A 314 12.86 -6.91 9.80
CA LEU A 314 11.75 -5.96 9.86
C LEU A 314 10.40 -6.67 9.95
N ARG A 315 10.33 -7.92 9.51
CA ARG A 315 9.15 -8.77 9.65
C ARG A 315 8.78 -8.97 11.12
N VAL A 316 9.75 -9.00 12.04
CA VAL A 316 9.51 -9.07 13.50
C VAL A 316 8.85 -7.79 14.01
N LEU A 317 9.05 -6.64 13.36
CA LEU A 317 8.35 -5.40 13.72
C LEU A 317 6.84 -5.51 13.58
N ARG A 318 6.30 -6.53 12.89
CA ARG A 318 4.85 -6.76 12.85
C ARG A 318 4.29 -7.08 14.25
N LEU A 319 5.12 -7.57 15.18
CA LEU A 319 4.77 -7.71 16.60
C LEU A 319 4.40 -6.36 17.24
N VAL A 320 4.97 -5.25 16.76
CA VAL A 320 4.61 -3.90 17.24
C VAL A 320 3.15 -3.59 16.93
N ARG A 321 2.55 -4.18 15.89
CA ARG A 321 1.12 -4.01 15.60
C ARG A 321 0.25 -4.58 16.72
N LEU A 322 0.66 -5.69 17.33
CA LEU A 322 -0.06 -6.29 18.46
C LEU A 322 -0.17 -5.31 19.64
N VAL A 323 0.86 -4.49 19.87
CA VAL A 323 0.87 -3.47 20.92
C VAL A 323 -0.21 -2.42 20.67
N ARG A 324 -0.40 -2.01 19.41
CA ARG A 324 -1.43 -1.01 19.04
C ARG A 324 -2.84 -1.58 19.14
N GLU A 325 -3.04 -2.81 18.66
CA GLU A 325 -4.37 -3.46 18.63
C GLU A 325 -4.88 -3.83 20.04
N ILE A 326 -4.00 -3.89 21.04
CA ILE A 326 -4.37 -4.13 22.44
C ILE A 326 -4.24 -2.81 23.22
N PRO A 327 -5.36 -2.11 23.53
CA PRO A 327 -5.33 -0.79 24.16
C PRO A 327 -4.51 -0.74 25.46
N ALA A 328 -4.59 -1.80 26.28
CA ALA A 328 -3.85 -1.91 27.53
C ALA A 328 -2.31 -1.94 27.31
N LEU A 329 -1.84 -2.63 26.26
CA LEU A 329 -0.42 -2.67 25.92
C LEU A 329 0.04 -1.32 25.37
N TYR A 330 -0.77 -0.70 24.51
CA TYR A 330 -0.49 0.63 23.97
C TYR A 330 -0.31 1.66 25.10
N THR A 331 -1.26 1.75 26.03
CA THR A 331 -1.17 2.67 27.17
C THR A 331 0.09 2.43 27.99
N LEU A 332 0.42 1.16 28.26
CA LEU A 332 1.62 0.80 29.01
C LEU A 332 2.89 1.22 28.27
N VAL A 333 3.01 0.93 26.97
CA VAL A 333 4.17 1.31 26.16
C VAL A 333 4.32 2.83 26.06
N THR A 334 3.22 3.57 25.85
CA THR A 334 3.26 5.04 25.86
C THR A 334 3.70 5.61 27.21
N GLY A 335 3.26 5.01 28.32
CA GLY A 335 3.71 5.40 29.66
C GLY A 335 5.20 5.14 29.88
N ILE A 336 5.72 4.01 29.40
CA ILE A 336 7.16 3.72 29.43
C ILE A 336 7.94 4.74 28.61
N LEU A 337 7.50 5.06 27.39
CA LEU A 337 8.17 6.04 26.53
C LEU A 337 8.21 7.44 27.16
N GLN A 338 7.12 7.85 27.82
CA GLN A 338 7.08 9.11 28.57
C GLN A 338 8.04 9.10 29.76
N ALA A 339 8.14 7.99 30.50
CA ALA A 339 9.10 7.86 31.60
C ALA A 339 10.56 7.88 31.10
N MET A 340 10.84 7.26 29.95
CA MET A 340 12.17 7.26 29.33
C MET A 340 12.64 8.67 28.96
N GLN A 341 11.73 9.56 28.56
CA GLN A 341 12.07 10.95 28.27
C GLN A 341 12.69 11.65 29.50
N GLY A 342 12.21 11.34 30.71
CA GLY A 342 12.82 11.82 31.96
C GLY A 342 14.24 11.28 32.16
N ILE A 343 14.45 9.98 31.87
CA ILE A 343 15.75 9.32 31.96
C ILE A 343 16.77 9.94 30.98
N SER A 344 16.35 10.37 29.79
CA SER A 344 17.23 11.03 28.83
C SER A 344 17.89 12.28 29.40
N TRP A 345 17.16 13.11 30.17
CA TRP A 345 17.74 14.30 30.79
C TRP A 345 18.73 13.96 31.92
N VAL A 346 18.44 12.92 32.70
CA VAL A 346 19.37 12.39 33.71
C VAL A 346 20.65 11.89 33.04
N PHE A 347 20.52 11.20 31.91
CA PHE A 347 21.65 10.70 31.13
C PHE A 347 22.51 11.85 30.58
N VAL A 348 21.90 12.92 30.08
CA VAL A 348 22.61 14.14 29.63
C VAL A 348 23.38 14.79 30.79
N LEU A 349 22.75 14.95 31.96
CA LEU A 349 23.42 15.52 33.14
C LEU A 349 24.59 14.65 33.62
N ALA A 350 24.41 13.34 33.61
CA ALA A 350 25.47 12.39 33.96
C ALA A 350 26.65 12.49 33.00
N LEU A 351 26.40 12.57 31.69
CA LEU A 351 27.43 12.76 30.66
C LEU A 351 28.21 14.06 30.85
N ILE A 352 27.53 15.18 31.11
CA ILE A 352 28.18 16.47 31.36
C ILE A 352 29.08 16.38 32.60
N THR A 353 28.58 15.77 33.67
CA THR A 353 29.33 15.63 34.93
C THR A 353 30.57 14.77 34.74
N LEU A 354 30.43 13.61 34.09
CA LEU A 354 31.55 12.73 33.75
C LEU A 354 32.57 13.44 32.84
N TYR A 355 32.10 14.22 31.87
CA TYR A 355 32.96 15.01 30.99
C TYR A 355 33.73 16.10 31.75
N SER A 356 33.08 16.82 32.66
CA SER A 356 33.74 17.82 33.51
C SER A 356 34.81 17.19 34.41
N CYS A 357 34.51 16.07 35.07
CA CYS A 357 35.47 15.34 35.88
C CYS A 357 36.65 14.82 35.04
N ALA A 358 36.38 14.26 33.86
CA ALA A 358 37.42 13.81 32.94
C ALA A 358 38.34 14.97 32.52
N LEU A 359 37.78 16.11 32.14
CA LEU A 359 38.55 17.29 31.76
C LEU A 359 39.41 17.81 32.92
N LEU A 360 38.86 17.87 34.14
CA LEU A 360 39.61 18.24 35.34
C LEU A 360 40.79 17.28 35.58
N PHE A 361 40.56 15.97 35.52
CA PHE A 361 41.64 14.98 35.68
C PHE A 361 42.69 15.08 34.56
N THR A 362 42.27 15.27 33.30
CA THR A 362 43.22 15.47 32.20
C THR A 362 44.04 16.74 32.37
N ARG A 363 43.46 17.83 32.88
CA ARG A 363 44.16 19.10 33.13
C ARG A 363 45.08 19.02 34.34
N LEU A 364 44.62 18.44 35.44
CA LEU A 364 45.36 18.35 36.70
C LEU A 364 46.49 17.32 36.64
N ILE A 365 46.18 16.11 36.15
CA ILE A 365 47.08 14.95 36.16
C ILE A 365 47.75 14.79 34.79
N GLY A 366 46.98 14.85 33.70
CA GLY A 366 47.49 14.57 32.35
C GLY A 366 48.44 15.65 31.80
N HIS A 367 48.14 16.93 32.05
CA HIS A 367 48.98 18.07 31.66
C HIS A 367 49.93 18.54 32.78
N ARG A 368 50.12 17.75 33.84
CA ARG A 368 51.10 17.99 34.91
C ARG A 368 51.05 19.38 35.56
N LEU A 369 49.86 19.90 35.84
CA LEU A 369 49.73 21.18 36.57
C LEU A 369 50.06 21.04 38.06
N LEU A 370 49.95 19.82 38.63
CA LEU A 370 50.23 19.51 40.04
C LEU A 370 51.53 18.74 40.30
N LEU A 371 52.19 18.23 39.26
CA LEU A 371 53.51 17.59 39.35
C LEU A 371 54.44 18.26 38.33
N PRO A 372 54.98 19.46 38.63
CA PRO A 372 56.02 20.05 37.81
C PRO A 372 57.20 19.08 37.81
N ASP A 373 57.78 18.85 36.63
CA ASP A 373 58.89 17.92 36.46
C ASP A 373 60.01 18.24 37.46
N SER A 374 60.36 17.25 38.29
CA SER A 374 61.58 17.24 39.10
C SER A 374 62.78 16.86 38.26
#